data_AF-A0ABD3B2A2-F1
#
_entry.id   AF-A0ABD3B2A2-F1
#
_cell.length_a   1.000
_cell.length_b   1.000
_cell.length_c   1.000
_cell.angle_alpha   90.00
_cell.angle_beta   90.00
_cell.angle_gamma   90.00
#
_symmetry.space_group_name_H-M   'P 1'
#
loop_
_entity.id
_entity.type
_entity.pdbx_description
1 polymer ?
#
loop_
_entity_poly.entity_id
_entity_poly.type
_entity_poly.pdbx_seq_one_letter_code
_entity_poly.pdbx_strand_id
1 'polypeptide(L)'
;MAAQINLLYPHHSITLPLKTSFKRPLKQTRLKGIISSKLRAAVVGGGPAGSSAAEALAAGGIETFLFERSSSTAKPCGGAIPLCMLDEFSIPPHLIDRKVTRMKIISPSNLAVDFGKTLKPHEFISMLRREVLDEFLRRRAESSGATLIHGLVTTVEVPLTNSSPYIINYNLNNSQKSLAVDVVIGADGANSKVAKSIKAGDYTCAIAFQERIKLPEEKMKYYENLAEMYVGNDVSPDFYAWVFPKCDHVAVGTGTVCSKKDIKTFQHGIRARVEPKIHGGRVIKIEAHPIPEHPRPIRVRGRVALVGDAAGYVTKCSGEGIYFAAKSGRMCGEAIVKASEGGERMISEDDLKREYLKKWDEKFLTTFRFLDLLQRVFYGSNAAREALVELCGDEYVQRMTFESYLYKKIADGNSWEDVKMIMNTIGSLIRCEIVGRGKEMFDKRVLAQL
;
A
#
# COMPACT_ATOMS: atom_id res chain seq x y z
N MET A 1 54.50 -69.03 -40.17
CA MET A 1 55.34 -67.86 -40.52
C MET A 1 55.08 -66.81 -39.46
N ALA A 2 55.96 -66.33 -38.59
CA ALA A 2 57.31 -66.60 -38.06
C ALA A 2 57.33 -65.74 -36.76
N ALA A 3 58.09 -65.91 -35.68
CA ALA A 3 58.98 -66.91 -35.12
C ALA A 3 59.02 -66.62 -33.59
N GLN A 4 59.37 -67.62 -32.80
CA GLN A 4 59.57 -67.56 -31.35
C GLN A 4 60.72 -66.60 -30.97
N ILE A 5 60.74 -66.14 -29.71
CA ILE A 5 61.89 -66.31 -28.78
C ILE A 5 61.36 -66.25 -27.34
N ASN A 6 61.49 -67.38 -26.64
CA ASN A 6 61.46 -67.52 -25.19
C ASN A 6 62.88 -67.35 -24.68
N LEU A 7 63.09 -66.64 -23.57
CA LEU A 7 64.26 -66.79 -22.71
C LEU A 7 63.82 -66.70 -21.23
N LEU A 8 64.36 -67.62 -20.43
CA LEU A 8 63.95 -68.03 -19.09
C LEU A 8 64.91 -67.49 -18.01
N TYR A 9 64.32 -67.00 -16.90
CA TYR A 9 64.76 -67.00 -15.47
C TYR A 9 66.04 -66.22 -15.02
N PRO A 10 66.24 -65.89 -13.71
CA PRO A 10 65.52 -66.34 -12.50
C PRO A 10 65.08 -65.27 -11.47
N HIS A 11 64.28 -65.76 -10.52
CA HIS A 11 63.83 -65.26 -9.22
C HIS A 11 64.64 -64.16 -8.51
N HIS A 12 63.91 -63.18 -7.93
CA HIS A 12 64.08 -62.81 -6.52
C HIS A 12 62.74 -62.33 -5.93
N SER A 13 62.29 -63.08 -4.93
CA SER A 13 61.10 -62.81 -4.11
C SER A 13 61.48 -61.86 -2.98
N ILE A 14 60.82 -60.71 -2.86
CA ILE A 14 60.81 -59.91 -1.63
C ILE A 14 59.36 -59.53 -1.33
N THR A 15 58.80 -60.21 -0.34
CA THR A 15 57.54 -59.92 0.33
C THR A 15 57.78 -58.94 1.47
N LEU A 16 57.13 -57.77 1.44
CA LEU A 16 56.97 -56.86 2.60
C LEU A 16 55.54 -56.29 2.62
N PRO A 17 54.98 -56.00 3.82
CA PRO A 17 53.55 -56.17 4.09
C PRO A 17 52.66 -54.98 3.68
N LEU A 18 51.42 -55.32 3.27
CA LEU A 18 50.30 -54.41 3.06
C LEU A 18 49.94 -53.68 4.36
N LYS A 19 50.27 -52.39 4.45
CA LYS A 19 49.63 -51.46 5.40
C LYS A 19 48.33 -50.95 4.79
N THR A 20 47.21 -51.43 5.31
CA THR A 20 45.87 -50.90 5.07
C THR A 20 45.75 -49.49 5.67
N SER A 21 45.79 -48.47 4.82
CA SER A 21 45.46 -47.09 5.21
C SER A 21 44.02 -46.79 4.82
N PHE A 22 43.16 -46.67 5.85
CA PHE A 22 41.80 -46.17 5.73
C PHE A 22 41.80 -44.76 5.12
N LYS A 23 41.30 -44.62 3.89
CA LYS A 23 41.00 -43.30 3.30
C LYS A 23 39.86 -42.65 4.10
N ARG A 24 40.15 -41.52 4.75
CA ARG A 24 39.14 -40.60 5.31
C ARG A 24 38.19 -40.14 4.19
N PRO A 25 36.88 -40.01 4.43
CA PRO A 25 35.98 -39.45 3.43
C PRO A 25 36.33 -37.97 3.21
N LEU A 26 36.52 -37.60 1.95
CA LEU A 26 36.67 -36.21 1.52
C LEU A 26 35.46 -35.40 2.01
N LYS A 27 35.72 -34.36 2.81
CA LYS A 27 34.73 -33.35 3.17
C LYS A 27 34.14 -32.80 1.88
N GLN A 28 32.87 -33.12 1.64
CA GLN A 28 32.06 -32.55 0.57
C GLN A 28 31.91 -31.06 0.86
N THR A 29 32.79 -30.26 0.28
CA THR A 29 32.71 -28.81 0.32
C THR A 29 31.47 -28.46 -0.51
N ARG A 30 30.40 -28.00 0.15
CA ARG A 30 29.26 -27.40 -0.53
C ARG A 30 29.80 -26.25 -1.37
N LEU A 31 29.90 -26.46 -2.69
CA LEU A 31 30.01 -25.39 -3.65
C LEU A 31 28.80 -24.47 -3.42
N LYS A 32 29.06 -23.28 -2.87
CA LYS A 32 28.11 -22.17 -2.97
C LYS A 32 27.88 -21.97 -4.45
N GLY A 33 26.71 -22.35 -4.95
CA GLY A 33 26.32 -22.04 -6.32
C GLY A 33 26.27 -20.53 -6.45
N ILE A 34 27.31 -19.95 -7.05
CA ILE A 34 27.29 -18.57 -7.52
C ILE A 34 26.22 -18.55 -8.60
N ILE A 35 25.11 -17.86 -8.34
CA ILE A 35 24.13 -17.59 -9.39
C ILE A 35 24.89 -16.69 -10.38
N SER A 36 25.11 -17.16 -11.61
CA SER A 36 25.95 -16.41 -12.57
C SER A 36 25.32 -15.10 -13.06
N SER A 37 24.11 -14.79 -12.59
CA SER A 37 23.36 -13.57 -12.87
C SER A 37 22.71 -13.08 -11.58
N LYS A 38 22.66 -11.76 -11.39
CA LYS A 38 21.95 -11.17 -10.25
C LYS A 38 20.47 -11.58 -10.26
N LEU A 39 19.88 -11.62 -9.07
CA LEU A 39 18.45 -11.86 -8.88
C LEU A 39 17.62 -10.90 -9.75
N ARG A 40 16.61 -11.44 -10.43
CA ARG A 40 15.73 -10.71 -11.35
C ARG A 40 14.37 -10.52 -10.71
N ALA A 41 13.90 -9.27 -10.62
CA ALA A 41 12.65 -8.92 -9.96
C ALA A 41 11.66 -8.29 -10.95
N ALA A 42 10.42 -8.80 -10.96
CA ALA A 42 9.30 -8.10 -11.59
C ALA A 42 8.50 -7.34 -10.54
N VAL A 43 8.26 -6.05 -10.77
CA VAL A 43 7.32 -5.23 -10.00
C VAL A 43 6.15 -4.91 -10.91
N VAL A 44 4.97 -5.43 -10.57
CA VAL A 44 3.77 -5.30 -11.41
C VAL A 44 2.90 -4.16 -10.89
N GLY A 45 2.87 -3.03 -11.60
CA GLY A 45 2.10 -1.82 -11.28
C GLY A 45 3.01 -0.64 -10.90
N GLY A 46 2.99 0.45 -11.68
CA GLY A 46 3.84 1.64 -11.54
C GLY A 46 3.20 2.78 -10.73
N GLY A 47 2.35 2.44 -9.75
CA GLY A 47 1.87 3.41 -8.75
C GLY A 47 2.89 3.68 -7.64
N PRO A 48 2.51 4.37 -6.55
CA PRO A 48 3.42 4.66 -5.44
C PRO A 48 4.08 3.42 -4.83
N ALA A 49 3.33 2.32 -4.67
CA ALA A 49 3.87 1.08 -4.13
C ALA A 49 4.93 0.46 -5.03
N GLY A 50 4.61 0.20 -6.30
CA GLY A 50 5.54 -0.48 -7.19
C GLY A 50 6.73 0.39 -7.56
N SER A 51 6.54 1.69 -7.76
CA SER A 51 7.66 2.60 -8.02
C SER A 51 8.64 2.65 -6.84
N SER A 52 8.13 2.71 -5.61
CA SER A 52 8.97 2.69 -4.41
C SER A 52 9.67 1.34 -4.19
N ALA A 53 9.00 0.23 -4.53
CA ALA A 53 9.61 -1.09 -4.48
C ALA A 53 10.73 -1.23 -5.54
N ALA A 54 10.46 -0.80 -6.77
CA ALA A 54 11.41 -0.86 -7.86
C ALA A 54 12.63 0.02 -7.62
N GLU A 55 12.44 1.23 -7.07
CA GLU A 55 13.54 2.10 -6.63
C GLU A 55 14.44 1.39 -5.62
N ALA A 56 13.85 0.83 -4.55
CA ALA A 56 14.61 0.15 -3.50
C ALA A 56 15.38 -1.09 -4.01
N LEU A 57 14.75 -1.89 -4.89
CA LEU A 57 15.40 -3.05 -5.51
C LEU A 57 16.58 -2.64 -6.40
N ALA A 58 16.35 -1.68 -7.31
CA ALA A 58 17.36 -1.23 -8.26
C ALA A 58 18.54 -0.57 -7.57
N ALA A 59 18.29 0.30 -6.59
CA ALA A 59 19.33 0.90 -5.74
C ALA A 59 20.12 -0.14 -4.93
N GLY A 60 19.48 -1.27 -4.58
CA GLY A 60 20.13 -2.42 -3.95
C GLY A 60 20.86 -3.36 -4.91
N GLY A 61 20.94 -3.02 -6.19
CA GLY A 61 21.69 -3.74 -7.20
C GLY A 61 20.95 -4.90 -7.87
N ILE A 62 19.65 -5.07 -7.65
CA ILE A 62 18.82 -6.14 -8.23
C ILE A 62 18.38 -5.77 -9.65
N GLU A 63 18.44 -6.71 -10.60
CA GLU A 63 17.92 -6.51 -11.96
C GLU A 63 16.39 -6.38 -11.90
N THR A 64 15.88 -5.17 -12.09
CA THR A 64 14.50 -4.82 -11.74
C THR A 64 13.71 -4.38 -12.96
N PHE A 65 12.53 -5.00 -13.16
CA PHE A 65 11.58 -4.70 -14.22
C PHE A 65 10.30 -4.14 -13.62
N LEU A 66 10.00 -2.87 -13.88
CA LEU A 66 8.79 -2.20 -13.42
C LEU A 66 7.76 -2.18 -14.55
N PHE A 67 6.62 -2.84 -14.37
CA PHE A 67 5.55 -2.86 -15.36
C PHE A 67 4.48 -1.81 -15.04
N GLU A 68 4.14 -0.97 -16.01
CA GLU A 68 3.01 -0.03 -15.92
C GLU A 68 2.22 -0.02 -17.24
N ARG A 69 0.89 -0.12 -17.14
CA ARG A 69 0.00 -0.11 -18.31
C ARG A 69 -0.09 1.27 -18.95
N SER A 70 -0.19 2.32 -18.14
CA SER A 70 -0.48 3.68 -18.63
C SER A 70 0.22 4.73 -17.77
N SER A 71 1.09 5.51 -18.41
CA SER A 71 1.72 6.68 -17.78
C SER A 71 0.74 7.85 -17.57
N SER A 72 -0.36 7.90 -18.33
CA SER A 72 -1.31 9.02 -18.36
C SER A 72 -2.53 8.84 -17.44
N THR A 73 -2.74 7.64 -16.90
CA THR A 73 -3.92 7.32 -16.09
C THR A 73 -3.53 7.06 -14.65
N ALA A 74 -3.87 7.99 -13.78
CA ALA A 74 -3.69 7.82 -12.34
C ALA A 74 -4.95 7.27 -11.67
N LYS A 75 -4.76 6.49 -10.59
CA LYS A 75 -5.87 6.07 -9.71
C LYS A 75 -6.55 7.33 -9.12
N PRO A 76 -7.89 7.43 -9.20
CA PRO A 76 -8.67 8.48 -8.53
C PRO A 76 -8.35 8.55 -7.05
N CYS A 77 -8.03 9.75 -6.57
CA CYS A 77 -7.65 9.95 -5.17
C CYS A 77 -7.82 11.41 -4.77
N GLY A 78 -8.14 11.62 -3.49
CA GLY A 78 -8.13 12.93 -2.86
C GLY A 78 -6.75 13.59 -2.80
N GLY A 79 -5.67 12.82 -2.88
CA GLY A 79 -4.30 13.34 -3.06
C GLY A 79 -3.72 14.06 -1.84
N ALA A 80 -4.22 13.78 -0.64
CA ALA A 80 -3.66 14.25 0.62
C ALA A 80 -2.44 13.40 1.01
N ILE A 81 -1.31 14.06 1.26
CA ILE A 81 -0.01 13.44 1.55
C ILE A 81 0.49 13.97 2.92
N PRO A 82 0.85 13.07 3.85
CA PRO A 82 1.42 13.46 5.15
C PRO A 82 2.86 13.96 5.00
N LEU A 83 3.32 14.81 5.92
CA LEU A 83 4.66 15.41 5.87
C LEU A 83 5.77 14.37 5.89
N CYS A 84 5.65 13.31 6.69
CA CYS A 84 6.66 12.25 6.72
C CYS A 84 6.86 11.60 5.35
N MET A 85 5.84 11.55 4.51
CA MET A 85 6.00 11.02 3.15
C MET A 85 6.81 11.96 2.27
N LEU A 86 6.66 13.29 2.41
CA LEU A 86 7.48 14.24 1.67
C LEU A 86 8.96 14.04 1.98
N ASP A 87 9.29 13.89 3.27
CA ASP A 87 10.67 13.73 3.72
C ASP A 87 11.22 12.34 3.34
N GLU A 88 10.52 11.27 3.73
CA GLU A 88 10.97 9.90 3.49
C GLU A 88 11.13 9.61 1.99
N PHE A 89 10.27 10.17 1.15
CA PHE A 89 10.31 9.98 -0.30
C PHE A 89 10.83 11.22 -1.03
N SER A 90 11.53 12.13 -0.35
CA SER A 90 12.19 13.30 -0.96
C SER A 90 11.33 13.98 -2.03
N ILE A 91 10.03 14.13 -1.77
CA ILE A 91 9.06 14.67 -2.73
C ILE A 91 9.28 16.19 -2.75
N PRO A 92 9.67 16.76 -3.91
CA PRO A 92 10.06 18.14 -3.93
C PRO A 92 8.85 19.07 -3.76
N PRO A 93 8.98 20.19 -3.03
CA PRO A 93 7.85 21.07 -2.71
C PRO A 93 7.10 21.63 -3.92
N HIS A 94 7.73 21.76 -5.08
CA HIS A 94 7.10 22.28 -6.29
C HIS A 94 6.04 21.34 -6.89
N LEU A 95 5.97 20.07 -6.47
CA LEU A 95 4.90 19.15 -6.88
C LEU A 95 3.62 19.31 -6.04
N ILE A 96 3.69 20.07 -4.95
CA ILE A 96 2.57 20.31 -4.03
C ILE A 96 1.68 21.38 -4.65
N ASP A 97 0.48 20.99 -5.08
CA ASP A 97 -0.49 21.93 -5.67
C ASP A 97 -1.04 22.90 -4.61
N ARG A 98 -1.29 22.41 -3.39
CA ARG A 98 -1.80 23.19 -2.24
C ARG A 98 -1.24 22.69 -0.90
N LYS A 99 -1.02 23.64 0.00
CA LYS A 99 -0.68 23.38 1.42
C LYS A 99 -1.92 23.68 2.25
N VAL A 100 -2.60 22.64 2.70
CA VAL A 100 -3.81 22.77 3.50
C VAL A 100 -3.43 22.93 4.96
N THR A 101 -3.71 24.11 5.52
CA THR A 101 -3.49 24.46 6.93
C THR A 101 -4.80 24.56 7.71
N ARG A 102 -5.93 24.41 7.03
CA ARG A 102 -7.27 24.42 7.61
C ARG A 102 -8.07 23.26 7.06
N MET A 103 -8.71 22.50 7.92
CA MET A 103 -9.71 21.51 7.52
C MET A 103 -11.02 21.84 8.19
N LYS A 104 -12.14 21.60 7.52
CA LYS A 104 -13.46 21.63 8.15
C LYS A 104 -14.05 20.23 8.14
N ILE A 105 -14.60 19.81 9.26
CA ILE A 105 -15.39 18.59 9.36
C ILE A 105 -16.84 19.01 9.58
N ILE A 106 -17.72 18.58 8.68
CA ILE A 106 -19.12 19.00 8.60
C ILE A 106 -20.02 17.81 8.93
N SER A 107 -20.87 17.99 9.93
CA SER A 107 -21.73 16.95 10.48
C SER A 107 -23.01 16.71 9.66
N PRO A 108 -23.82 15.69 9.97
CA PRO A 108 -25.10 15.46 9.31
C PRO A 108 -26.05 16.68 9.35
N SER A 109 -26.12 17.38 10.48
CA SER A 109 -26.90 18.62 10.69
C SER A 109 -26.25 19.90 10.17
N ASN A 110 -25.08 19.78 9.52
CA ASN A 110 -24.24 20.87 9.01
C ASN A 110 -23.57 21.73 10.11
N LEU A 111 -23.41 21.22 11.32
CA LEU A 111 -22.42 21.77 12.24
C LEU A 111 -21.04 21.65 11.59
N ALA A 112 -20.30 22.75 11.53
CA ALA A 112 -18.97 22.79 10.95
C ALA A 112 -17.93 23.10 12.03
N VAL A 113 -16.95 22.21 12.18
CA VAL A 113 -15.83 22.37 13.09
C VAL A 113 -14.56 22.62 12.30
N ASP A 114 -13.84 23.68 12.68
CA ASP A 114 -12.49 23.94 12.18
C ASP A 114 -11.49 22.97 12.85
N PHE A 115 -10.90 22.10 12.02
CA PHE A 115 -9.93 21.08 12.35
C PHE A 115 -8.56 21.46 11.77
N GLY A 116 -7.56 21.72 12.61
CA GLY A 116 -6.25 22.23 12.19
C GLY A 116 -5.74 23.40 13.00
N LYS A 117 -6.45 23.82 14.06
CA LYS A 117 -6.03 24.93 14.92
C LYS A 117 -4.73 24.63 15.67
N THR A 118 -4.42 23.35 15.87
CA THR A 118 -3.22 22.88 16.56
C THR A 118 -2.03 22.59 15.65
N LEU A 119 -2.17 22.82 14.34
CA LEU A 119 -1.04 22.70 13.41
C LEU A 119 0.06 23.71 13.76
N LYS A 120 1.30 23.23 13.82
CA LYS A 120 2.47 24.10 13.98
C LYS A 120 2.69 24.91 12.69
N PRO A 121 3.40 26.06 12.74
CA PRO A 121 3.57 26.93 11.57
C PRO A 121 4.18 26.26 10.32
N HIS A 122 4.97 25.20 10.50
CA HIS A 122 5.58 24.44 9.40
C HIS A 122 4.73 23.23 8.96
N GLU A 123 3.64 22.93 9.66
CA GLU A 123 2.80 21.76 9.41
C GLU A 123 1.64 22.09 8.46
N PHE A 124 1.41 21.19 7.51
CA PHE A 124 0.31 21.27 6.56
C PHE A 124 0.03 19.89 5.96
N ILE A 125 -1.18 19.68 5.46
CA ILE A 125 -1.49 18.53 4.60
C ILE A 125 -1.12 18.91 3.17
N SER A 126 -0.29 18.10 2.53
CA SER A 126 0.14 18.36 1.16
C SER A 126 -0.87 17.80 0.19
N MET A 127 -1.39 18.64 -0.71
CA MET A 127 -2.32 18.22 -1.74
C MET A 127 -1.59 18.10 -3.07
N LEU A 128 -1.53 16.87 -3.59
CA LEU A 128 -0.89 16.57 -4.87
C LEU A 128 -1.89 15.92 -5.84
N ARG A 129 -1.62 16.06 -7.14
CA ARG A 129 -2.21 15.23 -8.20
C ARG A 129 -1.47 13.89 -8.30
N ARG A 130 -2.22 12.81 -8.45
CA ARG A 130 -1.66 11.45 -8.53
C ARG A 130 -0.84 11.23 -9.80
N GLU A 131 -1.25 11.82 -10.91
CA GLU A 131 -0.48 11.77 -12.16
C GLU A 131 0.93 12.34 -12.00
N VAL A 132 1.09 13.42 -11.22
CA VAL A 132 2.38 14.08 -10.96
C VAL A 132 3.22 13.26 -9.97
N LEU A 133 2.63 12.84 -8.85
CA LEU A 133 3.32 12.05 -7.83
C LEU A 133 3.78 10.69 -8.39
N ASP A 134 2.89 9.98 -9.07
CA ASP A 134 3.19 8.65 -9.60
C ASP A 134 4.29 8.72 -10.67
N GLU A 135 4.26 9.75 -11.53
CA GLU A 135 5.33 9.98 -12.51
C GLU A 135 6.67 10.29 -11.85
N PHE A 136 6.70 11.16 -10.83
CA PHE A 136 7.92 11.46 -10.08
C PHE A 136 8.54 10.20 -9.47
N LEU A 137 7.73 9.36 -8.82
CA LEU A 137 8.21 8.13 -8.20
C LEU A 137 8.69 7.11 -9.25
N ARG A 138 8.02 6.98 -10.39
CA ARG A 138 8.45 6.10 -11.49
C ARG A 138 9.80 6.54 -12.06
N ARG A 139 9.96 7.83 -12.37
CA ARG A 139 11.22 8.38 -12.90
C ARG A 139 12.39 8.18 -11.94
N ARG A 140 12.13 8.24 -10.63
CA ARG A 140 13.13 7.91 -9.61
C ARG A 140 13.52 6.44 -9.61
N ALA A 141 12.56 5.53 -9.76
CA ALA A 141 12.87 4.11 -9.92
C ALA A 141 13.75 3.85 -11.15
N GLU A 142 13.43 4.48 -12.28
CA GLU A 142 14.24 4.41 -13.51
C GLU A 142 15.65 4.99 -13.30
N SER A 143 15.75 6.14 -12.64
CA SER A 143 17.05 6.79 -12.34
C SER A 143 17.93 5.93 -11.41
N SER A 144 17.32 5.09 -10.58
CA SER A 144 18.01 4.11 -9.73
C SER A 144 18.38 2.82 -10.46
N GLY A 145 18.03 2.67 -11.74
CA GLY A 145 18.38 1.53 -12.60
C GLY A 145 17.26 0.54 -12.89
N ALA A 146 16.01 0.81 -12.50
CA ALA A 146 14.89 -0.05 -12.87
C ALA A 146 14.55 0.10 -14.36
N THR A 147 14.30 -1.01 -15.06
CA THR A 147 13.79 -1.00 -16.43
C THR A 147 12.27 -0.82 -16.42
N LEU A 148 11.78 0.35 -16.84
CA LEU A 148 10.35 0.60 -17.01
C LEU A 148 9.83 -0.04 -18.29
N ILE A 149 8.83 -0.91 -18.15
CA ILE A 149 8.13 -1.57 -19.25
C ILE A 149 6.71 -1.02 -19.29
N HIS A 150 6.39 -0.27 -20.34
CA HIS A 150 5.04 0.23 -20.62
C HIS A 150 4.12 -0.88 -21.16
N GLY A 151 3.88 -1.90 -20.34
CA GLY A 151 3.15 -3.11 -20.72
C GLY A 151 2.06 -3.50 -19.73
N LEU A 152 0.96 -4.05 -20.24
CA LEU A 152 -0.10 -4.62 -19.42
C LEU A 152 0.22 -6.07 -19.10
N VAL A 153 0.54 -6.37 -17.84
CA VAL A 153 0.66 -7.77 -17.37
C VAL A 153 -0.70 -8.46 -17.47
N THR A 154 -0.73 -9.57 -18.21
CA THR A 154 -1.94 -10.37 -18.44
C THR A 154 -2.05 -11.52 -17.44
N THR A 155 -0.92 -12.22 -17.19
CA THR A 155 -0.83 -13.41 -16.33
C THR A 155 0.55 -13.51 -15.69
N VAL A 156 0.61 -14.07 -14.48
CA VAL A 156 1.84 -14.51 -13.82
C VAL A 156 1.77 -16.02 -13.65
N GLU A 157 2.69 -16.74 -14.29
CA GLU A 157 2.80 -18.19 -14.15
C GLU A 157 3.64 -18.52 -12.91
N VAL A 158 3.03 -19.28 -11.98
CA VAL A 158 3.68 -19.72 -10.75
C VAL A 158 4.41 -21.04 -11.04
N PRO A 159 5.72 -21.15 -10.74
CA PRO A 159 6.48 -22.36 -11.03
C PRO A 159 6.01 -23.56 -10.20
N LEU A 160 6.15 -24.76 -10.75
CA LEU A 160 5.84 -26.02 -10.06
C LEU A 160 6.88 -26.38 -8.98
N THR A 161 8.11 -25.86 -9.12
CA THR A 161 9.21 -26.08 -8.17
C THR A 161 9.72 -24.76 -7.63
N ASN A 162 10.18 -24.76 -6.38
CA ASN A 162 10.71 -23.57 -5.72
C ASN A 162 12.05 -23.08 -6.31
N SER A 163 12.67 -23.77 -7.25
CA SER A 163 13.91 -23.31 -7.90
C SER A 163 13.70 -22.67 -9.28
N SER A 164 12.55 -22.90 -9.90
CA SER A 164 12.25 -22.39 -11.25
C SER A 164 11.78 -20.94 -11.21
N PRO A 165 12.03 -20.15 -12.28
CA PRO A 165 11.58 -18.77 -12.37
C PRO A 165 10.06 -18.65 -12.53
N TYR A 166 9.52 -17.50 -12.17
CA TYR A 166 8.16 -17.07 -12.54
C TYR A 166 8.18 -16.52 -13.96
N ILE A 167 7.10 -16.72 -14.72
CA ILE A 167 6.94 -16.12 -16.05
C ILE A 167 5.89 -15.01 -16.01
N ILE A 168 6.31 -13.80 -16.34
CA ILE A 168 5.44 -12.63 -16.48
C ILE A 168 5.01 -12.53 -17.94
N ASN A 169 3.73 -12.78 -18.21
CA ASN A 169 3.13 -12.57 -19.51
C ASN A 169 2.54 -11.16 -19.58
N TYR A 170 2.87 -10.41 -20.61
CA TYR A 170 2.42 -9.02 -20.76
C TYR A 170 2.20 -8.64 -22.23
N ASN A 171 1.32 -7.67 -22.44
CA ASN A 171 1.11 -7.05 -23.75
C ASN A 171 1.87 -5.73 -23.82
N LEU A 172 2.69 -5.59 -24.86
CA LEU A 172 3.42 -4.36 -25.20
C LEU A 172 3.17 -4.08 -26.69
N ASN A 173 2.60 -2.91 -27.02
CA ASN A 173 2.29 -2.51 -28.40
C ASN A 173 1.53 -3.60 -29.18
N ASN A 174 0.45 -4.12 -28.58
CA ASN A 174 -0.37 -5.22 -29.12
C ASN A 174 0.39 -6.53 -29.40
N SER A 175 1.61 -6.69 -28.86
CA SER A 175 2.38 -7.92 -28.95
C SER A 175 2.45 -8.60 -27.59
N GLN A 176 2.12 -9.89 -27.56
CA GLN A 176 2.31 -10.72 -26.38
C GLN A 176 3.80 -10.99 -26.18
N LYS A 177 4.28 -10.77 -24.97
CA LYS A 177 5.66 -11.00 -24.54
C LYS A 177 5.66 -11.78 -23.23
N SER A 178 6.80 -12.38 -22.93
CA SER A 178 7.06 -13.08 -21.68
C SER A 178 8.42 -12.69 -21.12
N LEU A 179 8.54 -12.69 -19.79
CA LEU A 179 9.78 -12.43 -19.08
C LEU A 179 9.91 -13.37 -17.88
N ALA A 180 11.02 -14.12 -17.82
CA ALA A 180 11.35 -14.95 -16.68
C ALA A 180 12.00 -14.11 -15.58
N VAL A 181 11.53 -14.25 -14.34
CA VAL A 181 12.05 -13.54 -13.15
C VAL A 181 12.09 -14.45 -11.93
N ASP A 182 12.92 -14.09 -10.96
CA ASP A 182 13.12 -14.87 -9.75
C ASP A 182 12.12 -14.51 -8.66
N VAL A 183 11.78 -13.22 -8.54
CA VAL A 183 10.85 -12.69 -7.52
C VAL A 183 9.81 -11.79 -8.17
N VAL A 184 8.59 -11.77 -7.62
CA VAL A 184 7.49 -10.92 -8.09
C VAL A 184 6.94 -10.07 -6.95
N ILE A 185 6.83 -8.77 -7.18
CA ILE A 185 6.12 -7.84 -6.30
C ILE A 185 4.81 -7.44 -6.98
N GLY A 186 3.69 -7.83 -6.39
CA GLY A 186 2.35 -7.40 -6.82
C GLY A 186 2.00 -6.03 -6.25
N ALA A 187 2.04 -5.01 -7.10
CA ALA A 187 1.68 -3.61 -6.80
C ALA A 187 0.56 -3.10 -7.72
N ASP A 188 -0.21 -4.01 -8.30
CA ASP A 188 -1.16 -3.80 -9.41
C ASP A 188 -2.58 -3.46 -8.93
N GLY A 189 -2.64 -2.74 -7.81
CA GLY A 189 -3.87 -2.13 -7.31
C GLY A 189 -4.89 -3.13 -6.80
N ALA A 190 -6.12 -2.64 -6.61
CA ALA A 190 -7.12 -3.42 -5.90
C ALA A 190 -7.62 -4.68 -6.68
N ASN A 191 -7.45 -4.66 -8.01
CA ASN A 191 -7.86 -5.73 -8.93
C ASN A 191 -6.67 -6.66 -9.29
N SER A 192 -5.70 -6.78 -8.39
CA SER A 192 -4.41 -7.46 -8.59
C SER A 192 -4.53 -8.83 -9.28
N LYS A 193 -3.84 -8.97 -10.41
CA LYS A 193 -3.63 -10.24 -11.13
C LYS A 193 -2.57 -11.08 -10.43
N VAL A 194 -1.57 -10.43 -9.83
CA VAL A 194 -0.54 -11.13 -9.03
C VAL A 194 -1.16 -11.80 -7.81
N ALA A 195 -2.06 -11.11 -7.09
CA ALA A 195 -2.80 -11.70 -5.98
C ALA A 195 -3.63 -12.92 -6.40
N LYS A 196 -4.24 -12.86 -7.59
CA LYS A 196 -5.02 -13.99 -8.15
C LYS A 196 -4.13 -15.18 -8.50
N SER A 197 -2.95 -14.97 -9.10
CA SER A 197 -2.05 -16.07 -9.49
C SER A 197 -1.57 -16.87 -8.29
N ILE A 198 -1.36 -16.20 -7.15
CA ILE A 198 -0.97 -16.87 -5.91
C ILE A 198 -2.16 -17.27 -5.04
N LYS A 199 -3.42 -17.17 -5.51
CA LYS A 199 -4.64 -17.46 -4.73
C LYS A 199 -4.63 -16.78 -3.35
N ALA A 200 -4.42 -15.45 -3.35
CA ALA A 200 -4.19 -14.66 -2.15
C ALA A 200 -5.41 -14.52 -1.19
N GLY A 201 -6.57 -15.03 -1.62
CA GLY A 201 -7.85 -14.79 -0.96
C GLY A 201 -8.41 -13.41 -1.29
N ASP A 202 -9.72 -13.26 -1.16
CA ASP A 202 -10.42 -12.01 -1.42
C ASP A 202 -10.43 -11.09 -0.20
N TYR A 203 -10.82 -9.85 -0.46
CA TYR A 203 -11.05 -8.82 0.54
C TYR A 203 -12.24 -7.95 0.14
N THR A 204 -12.76 -7.19 1.09
CA THR A 204 -13.85 -6.25 0.81
C THR A 204 -13.26 -4.95 0.29
N CYS A 205 -13.91 -4.35 -0.70
CA CYS A 205 -13.55 -3.03 -1.19
C CYS A 205 -14.71 -2.04 -1.00
N ALA A 206 -14.42 -0.81 -0.62
CA ALA A 206 -15.27 0.34 -0.90
C ALA A 206 -15.24 0.69 -2.39
N ILE A 207 -16.22 1.45 -2.86
CA ILE A 207 -16.12 2.21 -4.11
C ILE A 207 -15.95 3.68 -3.72
N ALA A 208 -14.88 4.31 -4.22
CA ALA A 208 -14.75 5.77 -4.19
C ALA A 208 -15.16 6.33 -5.54
N PHE A 209 -15.86 7.47 -5.51
CA PHE A 209 -16.31 8.21 -6.67
C PHE A 209 -15.98 9.69 -6.47
N GLN A 210 -15.45 10.35 -7.49
CA GLN A 210 -15.17 11.78 -7.42
C GLN A 210 -15.34 12.48 -8.77
N GLU A 211 -15.62 13.77 -8.67
CA GLU A 211 -15.59 14.73 -9.76
C GLU A 211 -14.44 15.71 -9.53
N ARG A 212 -13.64 15.96 -10.55
CA ARG A 212 -12.74 17.10 -10.58
C ARG A 212 -13.53 18.28 -11.12
N ILE A 213 -13.72 19.32 -10.32
CA ILE A 213 -14.52 20.50 -10.67
C ILE A 213 -13.61 21.72 -10.72
N LYS A 214 -13.36 22.23 -11.93
CA LYS A 214 -12.61 23.47 -12.14
C LYS A 214 -13.49 24.64 -11.71
N LEU A 215 -13.00 25.46 -10.79
CA LEU A 215 -13.76 26.58 -10.23
C LEU A 215 -13.25 27.92 -10.78
N PRO A 216 -14.09 28.97 -10.78
CA PRO A 216 -13.63 30.35 -10.93
C PRO A 216 -12.58 30.72 -9.88
N GLU A 217 -11.68 31.64 -10.21
CA GLU A 217 -10.54 32.02 -9.36
C GLU A 217 -10.97 32.51 -7.97
N GLU A 218 -12.03 33.33 -7.90
CA GLU A 218 -12.57 33.82 -6.63
C GLU A 218 -13.02 32.68 -5.70
N LYS A 219 -13.58 31.60 -6.26
CA LYS A 219 -13.98 30.42 -5.48
C LYS A 219 -12.80 29.51 -5.15
N MET A 220 -11.80 29.44 -6.03
CA MET A 220 -10.54 28.75 -5.69
C MET A 220 -9.81 29.41 -4.52
N LYS A 221 -9.94 30.73 -4.35
CA LYS A 221 -9.37 31.46 -3.20
C LYS A 221 -9.93 30.97 -1.86
N TYR A 222 -11.23 30.63 -1.78
CA TYR A 222 -11.81 30.02 -0.58
C TYR A 222 -11.14 28.69 -0.22
N TYR A 223 -10.70 27.93 -1.22
CA TYR A 223 -10.05 26.63 -1.09
C TYR A 223 -8.52 26.69 -1.19
N GLU A 224 -7.91 27.88 -1.04
CA GLU A 224 -6.45 28.06 -1.17
C GLU A 224 -5.66 27.24 -0.14
N ASN A 225 -6.13 27.19 1.11
CA ASN A 225 -5.52 26.42 2.19
C ASN A 225 -6.54 25.58 2.99
N LEU A 226 -7.72 25.36 2.42
CA LEU A 226 -8.85 24.70 3.07
C LEU A 226 -9.22 23.37 2.39
N ALA A 227 -9.34 22.32 3.19
CA ALA A 227 -10.02 21.08 2.82
C ALA A 227 -11.31 20.91 3.61
N GLU A 228 -12.30 20.23 3.05
CA GLU A 228 -13.57 19.96 3.74
C GLU A 228 -13.89 18.46 3.72
N MET A 229 -14.35 17.94 4.84
CA MET A 229 -14.85 16.57 5.02
C MET A 229 -16.30 16.63 5.50
N TYR A 230 -17.15 15.82 4.89
CA TYR A 230 -18.58 15.79 5.14
C TYR A 230 -18.99 14.38 5.58
N VAL A 231 -19.72 14.29 6.68
CA VAL A 231 -20.24 13.03 7.21
C VAL A 231 -21.77 13.07 7.29
N GLY A 232 -22.43 11.98 6.92
CA GLY A 232 -23.88 11.86 6.98
C GLY A 232 -24.41 10.86 5.96
N ASN A 233 -25.50 10.17 6.28
CA ASN A 233 -26.06 9.12 5.42
C ASN A 233 -26.43 9.57 3.99
N ASP A 234 -26.72 10.85 3.81
CA ASP A 234 -27.01 11.46 2.50
C ASP A 234 -25.76 11.60 1.62
N VAL A 235 -24.57 11.70 2.22
CA VAL A 235 -23.29 11.79 1.50
C VAL A 235 -22.49 10.50 1.54
N SER A 236 -22.65 9.68 2.58
CA SER A 236 -22.11 8.32 2.68
C SER A 236 -22.63 7.60 3.95
N PRO A 237 -23.17 6.38 3.84
CA PRO A 237 -23.74 5.64 4.96
C PRO A 237 -22.70 4.98 5.87
N ASP A 238 -21.45 4.87 5.46
CA ASP A 238 -20.38 4.13 6.16
C ASP A 238 -18.97 4.73 5.96
N PHE A 239 -18.90 5.89 5.30
CA PHE A 239 -17.69 6.64 5.02
C PHE A 239 -17.97 8.15 5.11
N TYR A 240 -17.14 8.96 4.45
CA TYR A 240 -17.29 10.41 4.34
C TYR A 240 -17.19 10.86 2.87
N ALA A 241 -17.65 12.08 2.63
CA ALA A 241 -17.43 12.82 1.39
C ALA A 241 -16.39 13.93 1.61
N TRP A 242 -15.76 14.40 0.55
CA TRP A 242 -14.66 15.37 0.63
C TRP A 242 -14.75 16.46 -0.44
N VAL A 243 -14.15 17.60 -0.13
CA VAL A 243 -13.77 18.65 -1.09
C VAL A 243 -12.30 18.98 -0.86
N PHE A 244 -11.43 18.43 -1.71
CA PHE A 244 -9.98 18.59 -1.58
C PHE A 244 -9.40 19.44 -2.71
N PRO A 245 -8.68 20.53 -2.38
CA PRO A 245 -8.19 21.45 -3.40
C PRO A 245 -6.95 20.92 -4.11
N LYS A 246 -6.80 21.36 -5.36
CA LYS A 246 -5.62 21.21 -6.22
C LYS A 246 -5.24 22.57 -6.80
N CYS A 247 -4.47 22.58 -7.89
CA CYS A 247 -3.93 23.80 -8.49
C CYS A 247 -5.00 24.75 -9.05
N ASP A 248 -6.05 24.21 -9.69
CA ASP A 248 -7.06 24.98 -10.42
C ASP A 248 -8.47 24.39 -10.30
N HIS A 249 -8.64 23.36 -9.47
CA HIS A 249 -9.88 22.63 -9.28
C HIS A 249 -9.95 22.06 -7.87
N VAL A 250 -11.14 21.60 -7.50
CA VAL A 250 -11.36 20.77 -6.32
C VAL A 250 -11.75 19.35 -6.75
N ALA A 251 -11.34 18.36 -5.97
CA ALA A 251 -11.88 17.00 -6.05
C ALA A 251 -13.06 16.91 -5.08
N VAL A 252 -14.27 16.76 -5.62
CA VAL A 252 -15.51 16.55 -4.85
C VAL A 252 -15.91 15.10 -4.98
N GLY A 253 -15.87 14.35 -3.89
CA GLY A 253 -16.12 12.92 -3.95
C GLY A 253 -16.68 12.32 -2.69
N THR A 254 -17.01 11.05 -2.78
CA THR A 254 -17.52 10.22 -1.68
C THR A 254 -17.09 8.77 -1.86
N GLY A 255 -17.21 7.97 -0.80
CA GLY A 255 -17.01 6.53 -0.85
C GLY A 255 -18.08 5.76 -0.08
N THR A 256 -18.25 4.48 -0.40
CA THR A 256 -19.07 3.56 0.42
C THR A 256 -18.63 2.11 0.25
N VAL A 257 -18.75 1.31 1.31
CA VAL A 257 -18.52 -0.13 1.30
C VAL A 257 -19.84 -0.88 1.10
N CYS A 258 -20.89 -0.49 1.82
CA CYS A 258 -22.15 -1.23 1.90
C CYS A 258 -23.13 -0.94 0.76
N SER A 259 -23.15 0.29 0.22
CA SER A 259 -24.18 0.74 -0.73
C SER A 259 -23.61 1.18 -2.07
N LYS A 260 -22.73 0.36 -2.65
CA LYS A 260 -21.99 0.70 -3.89
C LYS A 260 -22.87 1.09 -5.08
N LYS A 261 -24.09 0.55 -5.15
CA LYS A 261 -25.06 0.87 -6.23
C LYS A 261 -25.59 2.30 -6.11
N ASP A 262 -25.61 2.85 -4.90
CA ASP A 262 -26.13 4.17 -4.58
C ASP A 262 -25.04 5.26 -4.60
N ILE A 263 -23.82 4.93 -5.02
CA ILE A 263 -22.68 5.86 -5.03
C ILE A 263 -22.97 7.17 -5.77
N LYS A 264 -23.79 7.12 -6.83
CA LYS A 264 -24.23 8.32 -7.56
C LYS A 264 -25.24 9.17 -6.77
N THR A 265 -26.11 8.54 -5.98
CA THR A 265 -27.02 9.22 -5.05
C THR A 265 -26.22 9.96 -3.99
N PHE A 266 -25.21 9.32 -3.42
CA PHE A 266 -24.30 9.94 -2.46
C PHE A 266 -23.48 11.07 -3.07
N GLN A 267 -23.00 10.90 -4.31
CA GLN A 267 -22.34 11.98 -5.04
C GLN A 267 -23.29 13.17 -5.24
N HIS A 268 -24.57 12.93 -5.54
CA HIS A 268 -25.56 13.99 -5.64
C HIS A 268 -25.77 14.69 -4.29
N GLY A 269 -25.82 13.94 -3.19
CA GLY A 269 -25.90 14.48 -1.83
C GLY A 269 -24.75 15.43 -1.50
N ILE A 270 -23.49 15.03 -1.75
CA ILE A 270 -22.37 15.94 -1.52
C ILE A 270 -22.43 17.16 -2.46
N ARG A 271 -22.78 16.97 -3.73
CA ARG A 271 -22.97 18.09 -4.67
C ARG A 271 -24.00 19.10 -4.18
N ALA A 272 -25.12 18.65 -3.61
CA ALA A 272 -26.14 19.51 -3.04
C ALA A 272 -25.61 20.29 -1.83
N ARG A 273 -24.88 19.64 -0.91
CA ARG A 273 -24.29 20.30 0.27
C ARG A 273 -23.25 21.37 -0.07
N VAL A 274 -22.53 21.20 -1.18
CA VAL A 274 -21.43 22.12 -1.57
C VAL A 274 -21.83 23.07 -2.69
N GLU A 275 -23.08 23.04 -3.17
CA GLU A 275 -23.55 23.79 -4.34
C GLU A 275 -23.12 25.27 -4.30
N PRO A 276 -23.35 26.03 -3.20
CA PRO A 276 -22.99 27.45 -3.19
C PRO A 276 -21.48 27.69 -3.33
N LYS A 277 -20.66 26.73 -2.92
CA LYS A 277 -19.19 26.78 -2.97
C LYS A 277 -18.64 26.36 -4.33
N ILE A 278 -19.37 25.56 -5.08
CA ILE A 278 -18.94 25.07 -6.41
C ILE A 278 -19.72 25.68 -7.58
N HIS A 279 -20.75 26.51 -7.31
CA HIS A 279 -21.55 27.16 -8.34
C HIS A 279 -20.66 27.94 -9.34
N GLY A 280 -20.95 27.81 -10.62
CA GLY A 280 -20.12 28.32 -11.74
C GLY A 280 -18.93 27.42 -12.10
N GLY A 281 -18.71 26.32 -11.35
CA GLY A 281 -17.69 25.33 -11.64
C GLY A 281 -18.04 24.39 -12.79
N ARG A 282 -17.02 23.91 -13.50
CA ARG A 282 -17.14 22.93 -14.59
C ARG A 282 -16.53 21.60 -14.20
N VAL A 283 -17.30 20.51 -14.31
CA VAL A 283 -16.77 19.15 -14.15
C VAL A 283 -15.83 18.87 -15.33
N ILE A 284 -14.55 18.62 -15.02
CA ILE A 284 -13.51 18.32 -16.02
C ILE A 284 -13.16 16.83 -16.06
N LYS A 285 -13.51 16.07 -15.02
CA LYS A 285 -13.29 14.62 -14.97
C LYS A 285 -14.22 13.95 -13.96
N ILE A 286 -14.69 12.76 -14.30
CA ILE A 286 -15.48 11.89 -13.43
C ILE A 286 -14.71 10.58 -13.26
N GLU A 287 -14.59 10.12 -12.03
CA GLU A 287 -13.64 9.08 -11.68
C GLU A 287 -14.21 8.15 -10.61
N ALA A 288 -13.93 6.84 -10.71
CA ALA A 288 -14.29 5.88 -9.67
C ALA A 288 -13.22 4.80 -9.53
N HIS A 289 -12.99 4.32 -8.30
CA HIS A 289 -12.03 3.25 -8.04
C HIS A 289 -12.37 2.42 -6.81
N PRO A 290 -12.17 1.09 -6.84
CA PRO A 290 -12.27 0.26 -5.65
C PRO A 290 -11.15 0.59 -4.65
N ILE A 291 -11.49 0.67 -3.36
CA ILE A 291 -10.53 0.87 -2.26
C ILE A 291 -10.63 -0.34 -1.34
N PRO A 292 -9.56 -1.09 -1.09
CA PRO A 292 -9.61 -2.22 -0.18
C PRO A 292 -9.79 -1.77 1.27
N GLU A 293 -10.54 -2.54 2.04
CA GLU A 293 -10.89 -2.18 3.43
C GLU A 293 -10.07 -2.92 4.48
N HIS A 294 -9.38 -3.99 4.09
CA HIS A 294 -8.55 -4.77 5.00
C HIS A 294 -7.46 -5.51 4.24
N PRO A 295 -6.38 -5.92 4.93
CA PRO A 295 -5.37 -6.76 4.33
C PRO A 295 -5.94 -8.08 3.78
N ARG A 296 -5.35 -8.60 2.71
CA ARG A 296 -5.66 -9.95 2.20
C ARG A 296 -5.23 -11.03 3.20
N PRO A 297 -5.90 -12.20 3.20
CA PRO A 297 -5.47 -13.35 4.00
C PRO A 297 -4.01 -13.76 3.74
N ILE A 298 -3.61 -13.77 2.46
CA ILE A 298 -2.24 -14.11 2.04
C ILE A 298 -1.63 -12.90 1.34
N ARG A 299 -0.48 -12.45 1.85
CA ARG A 299 0.28 -11.31 1.33
C ARG A 299 1.66 -11.71 0.82
N VAL A 300 2.11 -12.91 1.16
CA VAL A 300 3.35 -13.54 0.72
C VAL A 300 3.07 -15.00 0.42
N ARG A 301 3.50 -15.50 -0.75
CA ARG A 301 3.47 -16.92 -1.13
C ARG A 301 4.55 -17.22 -2.17
N GLY A 302 5.35 -18.26 -1.95
CA GLY A 302 6.58 -18.50 -2.69
C GLY A 302 7.49 -17.27 -2.63
N ARG A 303 8.06 -16.88 -3.77
CA ARG A 303 8.81 -15.62 -3.92
C ARG A 303 7.94 -14.51 -4.50
N VAL A 304 6.69 -14.45 -4.06
CA VAL A 304 5.76 -13.38 -4.41
C VAL A 304 5.34 -12.63 -3.14
N ALA A 305 5.42 -11.30 -3.18
CA ALA A 305 4.93 -10.41 -2.13
C ALA A 305 3.93 -9.40 -2.71
N LEU A 306 2.88 -9.10 -1.96
CA LEU A 306 1.89 -8.06 -2.31
C LEU A 306 2.18 -6.79 -1.49
N VAL A 307 2.03 -5.63 -2.13
CA VAL A 307 2.21 -4.29 -1.53
C VAL A 307 1.04 -3.37 -1.85
N GLY A 308 0.89 -2.28 -1.09
CA GLY A 308 -0.17 -1.29 -1.25
C GLY A 308 -1.58 -1.90 -1.35
N ASP A 309 -2.38 -1.39 -2.27
CA ASP A 309 -3.76 -1.86 -2.49
C ASP A 309 -3.84 -3.36 -2.81
N ALA A 310 -2.86 -3.92 -3.53
CA ALA A 310 -2.85 -5.34 -3.85
C ALA A 310 -2.80 -6.22 -2.58
N ALA A 311 -2.11 -5.73 -1.53
CA ALA A 311 -2.05 -6.36 -0.22
C ALA A 311 -3.21 -5.97 0.71
N GLY A 312 -3.98 -4.93 0.36
CA GLY A 312 -5.04 -4.35 1.19
C GLY A 312 -4.56 -3.35 2.22
N TYR A 313 -3.46 -2.63 1.95
CA TYR A 313 -2.89 -1.64 2.87
C TYR A 313 -3.47 -0.24 2.69
N VAL A 314 -4.77 -0.12 2.97
CA VAL A 314 -5.46 1.16 3.11
C VAL A 314 -6.04 1.23 4.51
N THR A 315 -5.88 2.36 5.17
CA THR A 315 -6.46 2.54 6.50
C THR A 315 -7.93 2.87 6.43
N LYS A 316 -8.69 2.18 7.26
CA LYS A 316 -10.07 2.49 7.56
C LYS A 316 -10.21 3.84 8.25
N CYS A 317 -11.43 4.37 8.33
CA CYS A 317 -11.77 5.69 8.87
C CYS A 317 -11.24 6.89 8.05
N SER A 318 -9.99 6.88 7.60
CA SER A 318 -9.37 7.98 6.84
C SER A 318 -9.22 7.74 5.33
N GLY A 319 -9.44 6.50 4.85
CA GLY A 319 -9.27 6.14 3.44
C GLY A 319 -7.86 6.30 2.90
N GLU A 320 -6.87 6.48 3.77
CA GLU A 320 -5.52 6.80 3.36
C GLU A 320 -4.78 5.55 2.88
N GLY A 321 -4.26 5.61 1.66
CA GLY A 321 -3.51 4.50 1.07
C GLY A 321 -2.16 4.90 0.48
N ILE A 322 -1.92 6.17 0.14
CA ILE A 322 -0.73 6.55 -0.65
C ILE A 322 0.56 6.32 0.13
N TYR A 323 0.64 6.81 1.37
CA TYR A 323 1.81 6.59 2.22
C TYR A 323 2.04 5.10 2.47
N PHE A 324 1.00 4.35 2.86
CA PHE A 324 1.13 2.91 3.13
C PHE A 324 1.49 2.11 1.88
N ALA A 325 1.00 2.51 0.71
CA ALA A 325 1.41 1.95 -0.57
C ALA A 325 2.91 2.17 -0.82
N ALA A 326 3.38 3.41 -0.81
CA ALA A 326 4.78 3.73 -1.03
C ALA A 326 5.70 3.07 0.01
N LYS A 327 5.30 3.11 1.29
CA LYS A 327 6.05 2.54 2.41
C LYS A 327 6.16 1.02 2.33
N SER A 328 5.05 0.32 2.05
CA SER A 328 5.08 -1.14 1.89
C SER A 328 5.92 -1.55 0.69
N GLY A 329 5.83 -0.81 -0.42
CA GLY A 329 6.68 -0.98 -1.58
C GLY A 329 8.16 -0.92 -1.24
N ARG A 330 8.60 0.20 -0.65
CA ARG A 330 10.00 0.39 -0.23
C ARG A 330 10.45 -0.68 0.75
N MET A 331 9.68 -0.95 1.80
CA MET A 331 10.01 -1.98 2.80
C MET A 331 10.13 -3.38 2.18
N CYS A 332 9.29 -3.72 1.19
CA CYS A 332 9.38 -4.98 0.47
C CYS A 332 10.66 -5.06 -0.38
N GLY A 333 10.98 -4.00 -1.13
CA GLY A 333 12.21 -3.93 -1.92
C GLY A 333 13.47 -4.04 -1.04
N GLU A 334 13.56 -3.25 0.02
CA GLU A 334 14.65 -3.32 1.01
C GLU A 334 14.78 -4.70 1.65
N ALA A 335 13.66 -5.35 1.97
CA ALA A 335 13.65 -6.70 2.52
C ALA A 335 14.19 -7.73 1.53
N ILE A 336 13.84 -7.62 0.25
CA ILE A 336 14.35 -8.50 -0.81
C ILE A 336 15.85 -8.25 -1.01
N VAL A 337 16.31 -7.00 -1.06
CA VAL A 337 17.75 -6.66 -1.15
C VAL A 337 18.52 -7.27 0.01
N LYS A 338 18.04 -7.07 1.24
CA LYS A 338 18.67 -7.64 2.44
C LYS A 338 18.67 -9.16 2.41
N ALA A 339 17.53 -9.78 2.10
CA ALA A 339 17.41 -11.23 2.09
C ALA A 339 18.28 -11.85 0.98
N SER A 340 18.34 -11.25 -0.20
CA SER A 340 19.11 -11.76 -1.34
C SER A 340 20.61 -11.42 -1.29
N GLU A 341 21.09 -10.76 -0.23
CA GLU A 341 22.48 -10.28 -0.14
C GLU A 341 22.86 -9.38 -1.33
N GLY A 342 21.99 -8.44 -1.70
CA GLY A 342 22.20 -7.56 -2.86
C GLY A 342 21.96 -8.24 -4.22
N GLY A 343 21.21 -9.34 -4.23
CA GLY A 343 20.90 -10.12 -5.44
C GLY A 343 21.85 -11.29 -5.71
N GLU A 344 22.79 -11.58 -4.81
CA GLU A 344 23.77 -12.66 -4.92
C GLU A 344 23.20 -14.06 -4.57
N ARG A 345 22.05 -14.11 -3.88
CA ARG A 345 21.35 -15.36 -3.58
C ARG A 345 19.85 -15.31 -3.84
N MET A 346 19.27 -16.48 -4.11
CA MET A 346 17.83 -16.68 -4.12
C MET A 346 17.24 -16.50 -2.73
N ILE A 347 16.01 -15.98 -2.70
CA ILE A 347 15.21 -15.82 -1.47
C ILE A 347 14.14 -16.92 -1.37
N SER A 348 13.66 -17.20 -0.15
CA SER A 348 12.52 -18.08 0.09
C SER A 348 11.26 -17.31 0.51
N GLU A 349 10.13 -18.01 0.63
CA GLU A 349 8.92 -17.46 1.23
C GLU A 349 9.16 -16.99 2.67
N ASP A 350 9.96 -17.73 3.44
CA ASP A 350 10.28 -17.40 4.83
C ASP A 350 11.16 -16.16 4.94
N ASP A 351 12.04 -15.92 3.97
CA ASP A 351 12.80 -14.68 3.89
C ASP A 351 11.86 -13.47 3.73
N LEU A 352 10.87 -13.55 2.82
CA LEU A 352 9.87 -12.50 2.63
C LEU A 352 8.97 -12.32 3.87
N LYS A 353 8.55 -13.42 4.51
CA LYS A 353 7.77 -13.34 5.74
C LYS A 353 8.54 -12.68 6.86
N ARG A 354 9.81 -13.04 7.05
CA ARG A 354 10.66 -12.54 8.13
C ARG A 354 11.09 -11.10 7.92
N GLU A 355 11.59 -10.76 6.74
CA GLU A 355 12.22 -9.46 6.48
C GLU A 355 11.21 -8.39 6.07
N TYR A 356 10.08 -8.75 5.45
CA TYR A 356 9.04 -7.82 5.01
C TYR A 356 7.76 -7.93 5.83
N LEU A 357 7.05 -9.06 5.74
CA LEU A 357 5.67 -9.15 6.25
C LEU A 357 5.58 -8.93 7.76
N LYS A 358 6.47 -9.60 8.52
CA LYS A 358 6.54 -9.46 9.97
C LYS A 358 6.84 -8.01 10.38
N LYS A 359 7.82 -7.37 9.75
CA LYS A 359 8.19 -5.97 10.06
C LYS A 359 7.09 -4.98 9.71
N TRP A 360 6.36 -5.23 8.61
CA TRP A 360 5.20 -4.43 8.26
C TRP A 360 4.09 -4.55 9.31
N ASP A 361 3.76 -5.78 9.70
CA ASP A 361 2.71 -6.06 10.67
C ASP A 361 3.06 -5.51 12.06
N GLU A 362 4.29 -5.70 12.53
CA GLU A 362 4.78 -5.11 13.79
C GLU A 362 4.67 -3.58 13.79
N LYS A 363 4.91 -2.94 12.65
CA LYS A 363 4.90 -1.49 12.55
C LYS A 363 3.51 -0.89 12.43
N PHE A 364 2.59 -1.53 11.71
CA PHE A 364 1.34 -0.88 11.28
C PHE A 364 0.06 -1.61 11.66
N LEU A 365 0.09 -2.89 12.02
CA LEU A 365 -1.13 -3.66 12.23
C LEU A 365 -1.98 -3.09 13.37
N THR A 366 -1.35 -2.61 14.44
CA THR A 366 -2.05 -1.96 15.56
C THR A 366 -2.78 -0.69 15.12
N THR A 367 -2.15 0.15 14.30
CA THR A 367 -2.77 1.35 13.71
C THR A 367 -3.99 0.98 12.86
N PHE A 368 -3.88 -0.05 12.02
CA PHE A 368 -4.99 -0.51 11.18
C PHE A 368 -6.17 -1.02 12.02
N ARG A 369 -5.90 -1.77 13.10
CA ARG A 369 -6.95 -2.25 14.03
C ARG A 369 -7.63 -1.11 14.76
N PHE A 370 -6.87 -0.12 15.23
CA PHE A 370 -7.40 1.05 15.89
C PHE A 370 -8.32 1.86 14.97
N LEU A 371 -7.88 2.10 13.72
CA LEU A 371 -8.67 2.85 12.75
C LEU A 371 -9.93 2.08 12.27
N ASP A 372 -9.89 0.75 12.22
CA ASP A 372 -11.09 -0.08 11.99
C ASP A 372 -12.10 0.08 13.13
N LEU A 373 -11.63 0.09 14.39
CA LEU A 373 -12.50 0.33 15.54
C LEU A 373 -13.17 1.71 15.46
N LEU A 374 -12.40 2.77 15.19
CA LEU A 374 -12.94 4.12 15.06
C LEU A 374 -14.00 4.21 13.95
N GLN A 375 -13.76 3.59 12.79
CA GLN A 375 -14.73 3.57 11.71
C GLN A 375 -16.05 2.92 12.16
N ARG A 376 -15.99 1.76 12.82
CA ARG A 376 -17.18 1.04 13.29
C ARG A 376 -17.99 1.82 14.31
N VAL A 377 -17.31 2.56 15.19
CA VAL A 377 -17.97 3.37 16.23
C VAL A 377 -18.65 4.59 15.62
N PHE A 378 -17.93 5.37 14.82
CA PHE A 378 -18.38 6.69 14.41
C PHE A 378 -19.18 6.73 13.11
N TYR A 379 -18.99 5.75 12.21
CA TYR A 379 -19.68 5.71 10.91
C TYR A 379 -20.92 4.80 10.91
N GLY A 380 -21.34 4.30 12.07
CA GLY A 380 -22.52 3.44 12.19
C GLY A 380 -23.86 4.19 12.13
N SER A 381 -23.91 5.47 12.54
CA SER A 381 -25.14 6.26 12.58
C SER A 381 -24.85 7.76 12.44
N ASN A 382 -25.86 8.55 12.07
CA ASN A 382 -25.71 10.02 12.05
C ASN A 382 -25.43 10.58 13.45
N ALA A 383 -26.04 10.04 14.51
CA ALA A 383 -25.79 10.51 15.87
C ALA A 383 -24.33 10.27 16.31
N ALA A 384 -23.74 9.13 15.93
CA ALA A 384 -22.32 8.88 16.16
C ALA A 384 -21.42 9.81 15.33
N ARG A 385 -21.83 10.19 14.11
CA ARG A 385 -21.12 11.17 13.28
C ARG A 385 -21.18 12.58 13.85
N GLU A 386 -22.31 12.99 14.42
CA GLU A 386 -22.41 14.27 15.15
C GLU A 386 -21.37 14.30 16.27
N ALA A 387 -21.35 13.26 17.11
CA ALA A 387 -20.37 13.13 18.18
C ALA A 387 -18.92 13.13 17.66
N LEU A 388 -18.63 12.50 16.52
CA LEU A 388 -17.31 12.57 15.89
C LEU A 388 -16.93 14.01 15.54
N VAL A 389 -17.85 14.77 14.92
CA VAL A 389 -17.58 16.15 14.53
C VAL A 389 -17.37 17.04 15.75
N GLU A 390 -18.19 16.89 16.79
CA GLU A 390 -18.01 17.61 18.06
C GLU A 390 -16.66 17.29 18.71
N LEU A 391 -16.26 16.00 18.76
CA LEU A 391 -14.96 15.58 19.28
C LEU A 391 -13.79 16.16 18.48
N CYS A 392 -13.95 16.35 17.17
CA CYS A 392 -12.94 17.02 16.36
C CYS A 392 -12.77 18.50 16.74
N GLY A 393 -13.71 19.10 17.49
CA GLY A 393 -13.59 20.47 18.00
C GLY A 393 -12.61 20.61 19.16
N ASP A 394 -12.31 19.51 19.83
CA ASP A 394 -11.39 19.48 20.97
C ASP A 394 -9.92 19.55 20.51
N GLU A 395 -9.17 20.54 21.02
CA GLU A 395 -7.78 20.79 20.62
C GLU A 395 -6.86 19.60 20.86
N TYR A 396 -7.08 18.86 21.95
CA TYR A 396 -6.29 17.68 22.25
C TYR A 396 -6.53 16.59 21.19
N VAL A 397 -7.78 16.33 20.81
CA VAL A 397 -8.12 15.40 19.72
C VAL A 397 -7.50 15.86 18.40
N GLN A 398 -7.53 17.16 18.09
CA GLN A 398 -6.88 17.69 16.89
C GLN A 398 -5.37 17.40 16.91
N ARG A 399 -4.67 17.75 18.00
CA ARG A 399 -3.23 17.54 18.15
C ARG A 399 -2.86 16.06 17.94
N MET A 400 -3.53 15.15 18.64
CA MET A 400 -3.26 13.71 18.53
C MET A 400 -3.49 13.20 17.11
N THR A 401 -4.55 13.68 16.46
CA THR A 401 -4.87 13.28 15.08
C THR A 401 -3.82 13.78 14.09
N PHE A 402 -3.39 15.04 14.18
CA PHE A 402 -2.39 15.60 13.27
C PHE A 402 -1.00 15.01 13.52
N GLU A 403 -0.59 14.79 14.76
CA GLU A 403 0.68 14.13 15.06
C GLU A 403 0.72 12.71 14.50
N SER A 404 -0.36 11.95 14.70
CA SER A 404 -0.51 10.61 14.13
C SER A 404 -0.55 10.63 12.61
N TYR A 405 -1.32 11.55 12.02
CA TYR A 405 -1.49 11.62 10.57
C TYR A 405 -0.23 12.12 9.86
N LEU A 406 0.35 13.24 10.27
CA LEU A 406 1.45 13.89 9.55
C LEU A 406 2.77 13.13 9.69
N TYR A 407 3.00 12.47 10.83
CA TYR A 407 4.27 11.80 11.13
C TYR A 407 4.18 10.28 11.14
N LYS A 408 2.97 9.70 11.14
CA LYS A 408 2.74 8.24 11.19
C LYS A 408 3.42 7.57 12.38
N LYS A 409 3.53 8.33 13.46
CA LYS A 409 3.96 7.87 14.78
C LYS A 409 2.74 7.92 15.70
N ILE A 410 2.67 7.01 16.67
CA ILE A 410 1.77 7.26 17.80
C ILE A 410 2.32 8.51 18.48
N ALA A 411 1.47 9.52 18.70
CA ALA A 411 1.86 10.78 19.32
C ALA A 411 2.61 10.51 20.63
N ASP A 412 3.66 11.30 20.89
CA ASP A 412 4.44 11.20 22.12
C ASP A 412 3.59 11.77 23.28
N GLY A 413 2.92 10.88 24.00
CA GLY A 413 2.04 11.16 25.12
C GLY A 413 2.01 9.99 26.10
N ASN A 414 1.28 10.12 27.21
CA ASN A 414 1.07 9.02 28.15
C ASN A 414 0.09 8.04 27.48
N SER A 415 0.59 7.21 26.57
CA SER A 415 -0.19 6.44 25.57
C SER A 415 -1.36 5.65 26.15
N TRP A 416 -1.27 5.29 27.43
CA TRP A 416 -2.32 4.60 28.16
C TRP A 416 -3.48 5.51 28.58
N GLU A 417 -3.20 6.76 28.98
CA GLU A 417 -4.22 7.75 29.33
C GLU A 417 -4.95 8.27 28.09
N ASP A 418 -4.24 8.40 26.97
CA ASP A 418 -4.77 8.90 25.70
C ASP A 418 -5.75 7.89 25.07
N VAL A 419 -5.32 6.62 25.03
CA VAL A 419 -6.17 5.50 24.63
C VAL A 419 -7.31 5.35 25.62
N LYS A 420 -7.07 5.46 26.94
CA LYS A 420 -8.13 5.39 27.95
C LYS A 420 -9.14 6.51 27.80
N MET A 421 -8.73 7.73 27.49
CA MET A 421 -9.63 8.86 27.28
C MET A 421 -10.50 8.63 26.03
N ILE A 422 -9.88 8.29 24.88
CA ILE A 422 -10.61 7.98 23.65
C ILE A 422 -11.55 6.78 23.88
N MET A 423 -11.09 5.72 24.55
CA MET A 423 -11.89 4.55 24.89
C MET A 423 -12.98 4.85 25.92
N ASN A 424 -12.78 5.79 26.83
CA ASN A 424 -13.79 6.24 27.78
C ASN A 424 -14.87 7.06 27.07
N THR A 425 -14.49 7.93 26.15
CA THR A 425 -15.40 8.69 25.29
C THR A 425 -16.20 7.77 24.38
N ILE A 426 -15.53 6.85 23.67
CA ILE A 426 -16.18 5.80 22.88
C ILE A 426 -17.10 4.94 23.76
N GLY A 427 -16.61 4.53 24.93
CA GLY A 427 -17.37 3.77 25.91
C GLY A 427 -18.60 4.53 26.41
N SER A 428 -18.51 5.85 26.55
CA SER A 428 -19.64 6.71 26.93
C SER A 428 -20.68 6.79 25.82
N LEU A 429 -20.24 6.99 24.57
CA LEU A 429 -21.12 7.01 23.40
C LEU A 429 -21.84 5.66 23.18
N ILE A 430 -21.15 4.55 23.48
CA ILE A 430 -21.74 3.20 23.46
C ILE A 430 -22.71 3.00 24.63
N ARG A 431 -22.38 3.47 25.84
CA ARG A 431 -23.23 3.36 27.04
C ARG A 431 -24.51 4.21 26.96
N CYS A 432 -24.47 5.35 26.28
CA CYS A 432 -25.62 6.23 26.09
C CYS A 432 -26.59 5.77 24.98
N GLU A 433 -26.45 4.56 24.43
CA GLU A 433 -27.25 4.02 23.31
C GLU A 433 -27.32 4.88 22.03
N ILE A 434 -26.51 5.95 21.94
CA ILE A 434 -26.30 6.75 20.71
C ILE A 434 -25.76 5.85 19.58
N VAL A 435 -25.04 4.80 19.96
CA VAL A 435 -24.61 3.67 19.12
C VAL A 435 -25.50 2.45 19.41
N GLY A 436 -26.81 2.56 19.14
CA GLY A 436 -27.80 1.51 19.40
C GLY A 436 -28.22 0.73 18.15
N ARG A 437 -28.11 -0.61 18.22
CA ARG A 437 -28.51 -1.67 17.26
C ARG A 437 -27.51 -2.09 16.16
N GLY A 438 -26.32 -2.53 16.58
CA GLY A 438 -25.51 -3.49 15.80
C GLY A 438 -24.98 -4.68 16.63
N LYS A 439 -25.22 -4.68 17.94
CA LYS A 439 -24.51 -5.52 18.91
C LYS A 439 -25.01 -6.98 18.98
N GLU A 440 -26.27 -7.24 18.63
CA GLU A 440 -26.88 -8.59 18.73
C GLU A 440 -26.41 -9.60 17.66
N MET A 441 -25.72 -9.16 16.61
CA MET A 441 -25.20 -10.08 15.58
C MET A 441 -23.77 -10.57 15.87
N PHE A 442 -23.12 -10.04 16.91
CA PHE A 442 -21.68 -10.25 17.16
C PHE A 442 -21.38 -11.46 18.06
N ASP A 443 -22.23 -11.77 19.06
CA ASP A 443 -21.93 -12.85 20.03
C ASP A 443 -21.97 -14.27 19.42
N LYS A 444 -22.64 -14.47 18.28
CA LYS A 444 -22.76 -15.81 17.67
C LYS A 444 -21.69 -16.15 16.62
N ARG A 445 -20.92 -15.18 16.12
CA ARG A 445 -19.93 -15.44 15.03
C ARG A 445 -18.47 -15.47 15.49
N VAL A 446 -18.13 -14.80 16.58
CA VAL A 446 -16.74 -14.74 17.07
C VAL A 446 -16.36 -15.97 17.90
N LEU A 447 -17.32 -16.57 18.62
CA LEU A 447 -17.08 -17.83 19.34
C LEU A 447 -17.01 -19.08 18.44
N ALA A 448 -17.29 -18.94 17.14
CA ALA A 448 -17.22 -20.05 16.17
C ALA A 448 -15.96 -20.00 15.27
N GLN A 449 -15.05 -19.04 15.51
CA GLN A 449 -13.80 -18.88 14.73
C GLN A 449 -12.55 -18.66 15.60
N LEU A 450 -12.66 -18.91 16.91
CA LEU A 450 -11.53 -19.36 17.74
C LEU A 450 -11.54 -20.89 17.74
#